data_AF-S7Q2V6-F1
#
_entry.id   AF-S7Q2V6-F1
#
_cell.length_a   1.000
_cell.length_b   1.000
_cell.length_c   1.000
_cell.angle_alpha   90.00
_cell.angle_beta   90.00
_cell.angle_gamma   90.00
#
_symmetry.space_group_name_H-M   'P 1'
#
loop_
_entity.id
_entity.type
_entity.pdbx_description
1 polymer ?
#
loop_
_entity_poly.entity_id
_entity_poly.type
_entity_poly.pdbx_seq_one_letter_code
_entity_poly.pdbx_strand_id
1 'polypeptide(L)'
;MLLLGIWLVAHSNVAVKNIAEKLAGCDFLDFRLIVSHEFHFDWHEHLYHKISSNIIPSDQLPKDIVDTERRLGGARVILCTLSMLSNESLQKAGFNRLVPVHTVIVDEASQIEVGDYLPLLHNHDKSLKKLVFIGDDKQLYQGRLRSEHSDRALSSCRFVDVSEGRETKTGNSWQNVSEAREAIRIAAICQARGQAFRLITPYDAQRGLLEKLLKASGLPWQDKCFNVDSFQGNEEDNVIISCVRSQKIGFLSNLRRTNVMLSRCKRGMFVITSKQFLHGIASSSLMGKMAAEWGDEGWLSRRQILQGVL
;
A
#
# COMPACT_ATOMS: atom_id res chain seq x y z
N MET A 1 -35.64 -2.45 -15.98
CA MET A 1 -35.00 -1.76 -14.83
C MET A 1 -33.55 -1.52 -15.20
N LEU A 2 -33.18 -0.29 -15.59
CA LEU A 2 -31.80 0.02 -15.98
C LEU A 2 -30.90 -0.14 -14.75
N LEU A 3 -30.08 -1.19 -14.72
CA LEU A 3 -29.09 -1.40 -13.67
C LEU A 3 -28.14 -0.19 -13.66
N LEU A 4 -28.01 0.44 -12.49
CA LEU A 4 -27.26 1.68 -12.29
C LEU A 4 -25.76 1.44 -12.51
N GLY A 5 -25.10 2.30 -13.29
CA GLY A 5 -23.64 2.30 -13.41
C GLY A 5 -22.98 2.74 -12.10
N ILE A 6 -21.95 1.99 -11.69
CA ILE A 6 -21.15 2.26 -10.49
C ILE A 6 -19.71 2.54 -10.91
N TRP A 7 -19.18 3.65 -10.43
CA TRP A 7 -17.80 4.07 -10.66
C TRP A 7 -17.04 4.05 -9.34
N LEU A 8 -16.06 3.15 -9.24
CA LEU A 8 -15.15 3.03 -8.11
C LEU A 8 -13.88 3.81 -8.46
N VAL A 9 -13.57 4.85 -7.70
CA VAL A 9 -12.42 5.72 -7.97
C VAL A 9 -11.53 5.87 -6.76
N ALA A 10 -10.25 6.16 -6.99
CA ALA A 10 -9.29 6.53 -5.95
C ALA A 10 -8.26 7.51 -6.50
N HIS A 11 -7.39 8.03 -5.62
CA HIS A 11 -6.35 8.99 -5.99
C HIS A 11 -5.26 8.38 -6.90
N SER A 12 -4.90 7.12 -6.67
CA SER A 12 -3.78 6.46 -7.35
C SER A 12 -4.20 5.18 -8.07
N ASN A 13 -3.51 4.84 -9.16
CA ASN A 13 -3.74 3.58 -9.86
C ASN A 13 -3.49 2.36 -8.95
N VAL A 14 -2.58 2.46 -7.97
CA VAL A 14 -2.34 1.39 -6.97
C VAL A 14 -3.59 1.17 -6.11
N ALA A 15 -4.21 2.23 -5.61
CA ALA A 15 -5.43 2.11 -4.80
C ALA A 15 -6.57 1.48 -5.62
N VAL A 16 -6.79 1.96 -6.85
CA VAL A 16 -7.82 1.41 -7.74
C VAL A 16 -7.54 -0.07 -8.08
N LYS A 17 -6.27 -0.43 -8.31
CA LYS A 17 -5.85 -1.83 -8.49
C LYS A 17 -6.20 -2.69 -7.28
N ASN A 18 -5.92 -2.22 -6.07
CA ASN A 18 -6.20 -2.99 -4.85
C ASN A 18 -7.71 -3.27 -4.70
N ILE A 19 -8.57 -2.34 -5.13
CA ILE A 19 -10.02 -2.56 -5.21
C ILE A 19 -10.33 -3.66 -6.22
N ALA A 20 -9.73 -3.63 -7.42
CA ALA A 20 -9.93 -4.63 -8.46
C ALA A 20 -9.52 -6.04 -8.01
N GLU A 21 -8.38 -6.18 -7.32
CA GLU A 21 -7.90 -7.45 -6.77
C GLU A 21 -8.84 -7.99 -5.68
N LYS A 22 -9.36 -7.12 -4.81
CA LYS A 22 -10.35 -7.52 -3.79
C LYS A 22 -11.66 -7.98 -4.43
N LEU A 23 -12.15 -7.31 -5.47
CA LEU A 23 -13.32 -7.73 -6.23
C LEU A 23 -13.10 -9.11 -6.86
N ALA A 24 -11.98 -9.30 -7.55
CA ALA A 24 -11.61 -10.57 -8.17
C ALA A 24 -11.39 -11.69 -7.14
N GLY A 25 -10.92 -11.36 -5.93
CA GLY A 25 -10.78 -12.29 -4.81
C GLY A 25 -12.12 -12.81 -4.27
N CYS A 26 -13.21 -12.07 -4.50
CA CYS A 26 -14.59 -12.45 -4.21
C CYS A 26 -15.31 -13.04 -5.45
N ASP A 27 -14.56 -13.47 -6.46
CA ASP A 27 -15.07 -13.97 -7.76
C ASP A 27 -15.97 -12.96 -8.52
N PHE A 28 -15.88 -11.68 -8.21
CA PHE A 28 -16.55 -10.62 -8.96
C PHE A 28 -15.63 -10.09 -10.07
N LEU A 29 -15.86 -10.57 -11.29
CA LEU A 29 -15.09 -10.16 -12.49
C LEU A 29 -15.90 -9.29 -13.47
N ASP A 30 -17.14 -8.92 -13.13
CA ASP A 30 -17.99 -8.04 -13.97
C ASP A 30 -17.66 -6.54 -13.77
N PHE A 31 -16.37 -6.22 -13.88
CA PHE A 31 -15.84 -4.87 -13.86
C PHE A 31 -14.86 -4.58 -15.00
N ARG A 32 -14.61 -3.30 -15.26
CA ARG A 32 -13.46 -2.87 -16.09
C ARG A 32 -12.58 -1.89 -15.34
N LEU A 33 -11.27 -2.13 -15.40
CA LEU A 33 -10.24 -1.32 -14.77
C LEU A 33 -9.54 -0.47 -15.83
N ILE A 34 -9.74 0.84 -15.79
CA ILE A 34 -9.15 1.80 -16.71
C ILE A 34 -7.98 2.48 -16.02
N VAL A 35 -6.77 2.33 -16.58
CA VAL A 35 -5.52 2.82 -15.99
C VAL A 35 -4.71 3.61 -17.02
N SER A 36 -3.83 4.51 -16.56
CA SER A 36 -2.92 5.20 -17.46
C SER A 36 -1.90 4.24 -18.07
N HIS A 37 -1.53 4.47 -19.34
CA HIS A 37 -0.52 3.67 -20.05
C HIS A 37 0.82 3.59 -19.30
N GLU A 38 1.30 4.71 -18.75
CA GLU A 38 2.56 4.76 -17.98
C GLU A 38 2.52 3.82 -16.76
N PHE A 39 1.38 3.76 -16.08
CA PHE A 39 1.20 2.84 -14.95
C PHE A 39 1.14 1.37 -15.39
N HIS A 40 0.59 1.10 -16.57
CA HIS A 40 0.61 -0.24 -17.17
C HIS A 40 2.03 -0.67 -17.57
N PHE A 41 2.89 0.27 -17.98
CA PHE A 41 4.25 -0.02 -18.42
C PHE A 41 5.21 -0.33 -17.26
N ASP A 42 5.07 0.38 -16.13
CA ASP A 42 5.80 0.07 -14.89
C ASP A 42 5.23 -1.15 -14.15
N TRP A 43 4.19 -1.77 -14.69
CA TRP A 43 3.51 -2.93 -14.14
C TRP A 43 4.25 -4.21 -14.52
N HIS A 44 4.69 -4.96 -13.51
CA HIS A 44 5.22 -6.31 -13.69
C HIS A 44 4.08 -7.28 -14.09
N GLU A 45 3.81 -7.41 -15.40
CA GLU A 45 2.70 -8.19 -16.01
C GLU A 45 2.53 -9.63 -15.47
N HIS A 46 3.60 -10.25 -14.98
CA HIS A 46 3.63 -11.64 -14.52
C HIS A 46 2.93 -11.88 -13.17
N LEU A 47 2.54 -10.83 -12.43
CA LEU A 47 1.99 -10.97 -11.08
C LEU A 47 0.45 -10.99 -11.02
N TYR A 48 -0.27 -10.70 -12.12
CA TYR A 48 -1.68 -10.30 -12.04
C TYR A 48 -2.62 -10.99 -13.06
N HIS A 49 -2.34 -12.27 -13.36
CA HIS A 49 -3.10 -13.08 -14.33
C HIS A 49 -4.63 -13.08 -14.12
N LYS A 50 -5.14 -12.85 -12.90
CA LYS A 50 -6.58 -12.89 -12.61
C LYS A 50 -7.38 -11.70 -13.13
N ILE A 51 -6.79 -10.50 -13.21
CA ILE A 51 -7.51 -9.27 -13.60
C ILE A 51 -7.07 -8.73 -14.97
N SER A 52 -6.12 -9.38 -15.64
CA SER A 52 -5.56 -8.96 -16.93
C SER A 52 -6.64 -8.76 -18.01
N SER A 53 -7.65 -9.64 -18.03
CA SER A 53 -8.79 -9.55 -18.96
C SER A 53 -9.71 -8.35 -18.73
N ASN A 54 -9.61 -7.70 -17.56
CA ASN A 54 -10.49 -6.62 -17.14
C ASN A 54 -9.85 -5.24 -17.34
N ILE A 55 -8.56 -5.19 -17.69
CA ILE A 55 -7.78 -3.97 -17.81
C ILE A 55 -7.96 -3.33 -19.19
N ILE A 56 -8.14 -2.01 -19.20
CA ILE A 56 -8.18 -1.17 -20.40
C ILE A 56 -7.17 -0.03 -20.20
N PRO A 57 -5.97 -0.14 -20.81
CA PRO A 57 -5.00 0.95 -20.79
C PRO A 57 -5.51 2.20 -21.52
N SER A 58 -5.10 3.39 -21.06
CA SER A 58 -5.60 4.66 -21.58
C SER A 58 -5.28 4.91 -23.07
N ASP A 59 -4.17 4.37 -23.56
CA ASP A 59 -3.76 4.39 -24.97
C ASP A 59 -4.56 3.40 -25.85
N GLN A 60 -5.22 2.44 -25.22
CA GLN A 60 -6.09 1.45 -25.87
C GLN A 60 -7.58 1.74 -25.63
N LEU A 61 -7.92 2.96 -25.23
CA LEU A 61 -9.31 3.36 -25.12
C LEU A 61 -10.00 3.21 -26.49
N PRO A 62 -11.21 2.63 -26.53
CA PRO A 62 -12.01 2.52 -27.74
C PRO A 62 -12.22 3.87 -28.43
N LYS A 63 -12.31 3.84 -29.76
CA LYS A 63 -12.49 5.05 -30.58
C LYS A 63 -13.97 5.41 -30.78
N ASP A 64 -14.87 4.45 -30.58
CA ASP A 64 -16.30 4.61 -30.78
C ASP A 64 -17.11 3.80 -29.76
N ILE A 65 -18.41 4.07 -29.72
CA ILE A 65 -19.32 3.46 -28.73
C ILE A 65 -19.50 1.95 -28.93
N VAL A 66 -19.36 1.43 -30.16
CA VAL A 66 -19.56 0.01 -30.46
C VAL A 66 -18.38 -0.79 -29.93
N ASP A 67 -17.16 -0.30 -30.14
CA ASP A 67 -15.96 -0.90 -29.56
C ASP A 67 -15.95 -0.77 -28.03
N THR A 68 -16.45 0.34 -27.47
CA THR A 68 -16.64 0.48 -26.02
C THR A 68 -17.61 -0.55 -25.47
N GLU A 69 -18.76 -0.77 -26.10
CA GLU A 69 -19.73 -1.78 -25.66
C GLU A 69 -19.13 -3.18 -25.67
N ARG A 70 -18.37 -3.52 -26.72
CA ARG A 70 -17.64 -4.79 -26.82
C ARG A 70 -16.62 -4.94 -25.70
N ARG A 71 -15.80 -3.90 -25.45
CA ARG A 71 -14.78 -3.90 -24.39
C ARG A 71 -15.38 -3.99 -23.01
N LEU A 72 -16.52 -3.31 -22.76
CA LEU A 72 -17.25 -3.42 -21.51
C LEU A 72 -17.75 -4.83 -21.25
N GLY A 73 -18.18 -5.56 -22.29
CA GLY A 73 -18.63 -6.94 -22.15
C GLY A 73 -19.79 -7.10 -21.15
N GLY A 74 -20.66 -6.10 -21.06
CA GLY A 74 -21.77 -6.05 -20.11
C GLY A 74 -21.43 -5.50 -18.72
N ALA A 75 -20.15 -5.29 -18.39
CA ALA A 75 -19.73 -4.75 -17.11
C ALA A 75 -20.37 -3.38 -16.83
N ARG A 76 -20.89 -3.21 -15.60
CA ARG A 76 -21.51 -1.97 -15.12
C ARG A 76 -20.74 -1.31 -13.99
N VAL A 77 -19.65 -1.93 -13.57
CA VAL A 77 -18.73 -1.43 -12.56
C VAL A 77 -17.44 -1.00 -13.26
N ILE A 78 -17.09 0.28 -13.17
CA ILE A 78 -15.86 0.82 -13.74
C ILE A 78 -14.94 1.29 -12.62
N LEU A 79 -13.69 0.87 -12.69
CA LEU A 79 -12.63 1.23 -11.76
C LEU A 79 -11.65 2.13 -12.50
N CYS A 80 -11.34 3.32 -11.97
CA CYS A 80 -10.33 4.21 -12.55
C CYS A 80 -9.87 5.26 -11.53
N THR A 81 -8.81 6.01 -11.79
CA THR A 81 -8.45 7.14 -10.92
C THR A 81 -9.46 8.27 -11.07
N LEU A 82 -9.56 9.16 -10.07
CA LEU A 82 -10.41 10.36 -10.15
C LEU A 82 -10.06 11.23 -11.37
N SER A 83 -8.77 11.34 -11.69
CA SER A 83 -8.27 12.04 -12.88
C SER A 83 -8.70 11.37 -14.19
N MET A 84 -8.69 10.04 -14.25
CA MET A 84 -9.11 9.28 -15.43
C MET A 84 -10.61 9.41 -15.69
N LEU A 85 -11.44 9.42 -14.65
CA LEU A 85 -12.88 9.66 -14.80
C LEU A 85 -13.19 11.00 -15.47
N SER A 86 -12.34 12.00 -15.21
CA SER A 86 -12.47 13.35 -15.78
C SER A 86 -11.79 13.49 -17.15
N ASN A 87 -11.20 12.41 -17.70
CA ASN A 87 -10.45 12.45 -18.95
C ASN A 87 -11.36 12.56 -20.19
N GLU A 88 -11.05 13.48 -21.11
CA GLU A 88 -11.84 13.68 -22.33
C GLU A 88 -11.87 12.46 -23.25
N SER A 89 -10.78 11.69 -23.34
CA SER A 89 -10.72 10.51 -24.21
C SER A 89 -11.70 9.44 -23.73
N LEU A 90 -11.84 9.29 -22.41
CA LEU A 90 -12.83 8.39 -21.81
C LEU A 90 -14.27 8.84 -22.16
N GLN A 91 -14.52 10.15 -22.12
CA GLN A 91 -15.81 10.73 -22.49
C GLN A 91 -16.12 10.51 -23.99
N LYS A 92 -15.12 10.75 -24.86
CA LYS A 92 -15.23 10.56 -26.31
C LYS A 92 -15.46 9.11 -26.70
N ALA A 93 -14.85 8.16 -25.99
CA ALA A 93 -15.09 6.72 -26.16
C ALA A 93 -16.54 6.32 -25.83
N GLY A 94 -17.29 7.15 -25.11
CA GLY A 94 -18.71 6.90 -24.85
C GLY A 94 -19.00 5.99 -23.65
N PHE A 95 -18.02 5.76 -22.77
CA PHE A 95 -18.22 4.99 -21.53
C PHE A 95 -19.39 5.53 -20.72
N ASN A 96 -19.50 6.85 -20.55
CA ASN A 96 -20.56 7.48 -19.76
C ASN A 96 -21.96 7.33 -20.37
N ARG A 97 -22.07 7.00 -21.66
CA ARG A 97 -23.35 6.70 -22.32
C ARG A 97 -23.79 5.27 -22.01
N LEU A 98 -22.84 4.34 -22.02
CA LEU A 98 -23.09 2.92 -21.77
C LEU A 98 -23.19 2.61 -20.28
N VAL A 99 -22.36 3.23 -19.44
CA VAL A 99 -22.33 3.11 -17.98
C VAL A 99 -22.42 4.52 -17.37
N PRO A 100 -23.63 5.11 -17.26
CA PRO A 100 -23.80 6.44 -16.72
C PRO A 100 -23.23 6.59 -15.32
N VAL A 101 -22.57 7.71 -15.07
CA VAL A 101 -21.96 8.07 -13.78
C VAL A 101 -23.06 8.45 -12.79
N HIS A 102 -23.82 7.44 -12.31
CA HIS A 102 -24.90 7.62 -11.35
C HIS A 102 -24.41 7.54 -9.90
N THR A 103 -23.59 6.52 -9.61
CA THR A 103 -23.00 6.31 -8.30
C THR A 103 -21.49 6.34 -8.45
N VAL A 104 -20.84 7.24 -7.73
CA VAL A 104 -19.38 7.28 -7.60
C VAL A 104 -19.03 6.94 -6.17
N ILE A 105 -18.15 5.97 -5.99
CA ILE A 105 -17.58 5.59 -4.70
C ILE A 105 -16.10 5.92 -4.77
N VAL A 106 -15.66 6.85 -3.93
CA VAL A 106 -14.29 7.31 -3.83
C VAL A 106 -13.63 6.60 -2.66
N ASP A 107 -12.68 5.71 -2.92
CA ASP A 107 -11.81 5.13 -1.89
C ASP A 107 -10.61 6.04 -1.62
N GLU A 108 -10.08 5.94 -0.40
CA GLU A 108 -9.02 6.81 0.10
C GLU A 108 -9.30 8.32 -0.07
N ALA A 109 -10.57 8.71 -0.01
CA ALA A 109 -11.05 10.07 -0.27
C ALA A 109 -10.36 11.16 0.55
N SER A 110 -9.87 10.81 1.75
CA SER A 110 -9.13 11.71 2.65
C SER A 110 -7.76 12.15 2.11
N GLN A 111 -7.29 11.53 1.03
CA GLN A 111 -6.01 11.87 0.38
C GLN A 111 -6.15 12.77 -0.84
N ILE A 112 -7.39 13.02 -1.27
CA ILE A 112 -7.68 13.82 -2.46
C ILE A 112 -8.02 15.25 -2.02
N GLU A 113 -7.43 16.24 -2.66
CA GLU A 113 -7.76 17.63 -2.37
C GLU A 113 -9.18 17.95 -2.83
N VAL A 114 -9.88 18.83 -2.12
CA VAL A 114 -11.27 19.19 -2.44
C VAL A 114 -11.41 19.70 -3.89
N GLY A 115 -10.39 20.40 -4.39
CA GLY A 115 -10.34 20.92 -5.76
C GLY A 115 -10.36 19.84 -6.84
N ASP A 116 -9.81 18.66 -6.57
CA ASP A 116 -9.71 17.58 -7.54
C ASP A 116 -11.06 16.91 -7.84
N TYR A 117 -12.06 17.11 -6.98
CA TYR A 117 -13.42 16.63 -7.22
C TYR A 117 -14.23 17.55 -8.14
N LEU A 118 -13.80 18.80 -8.33
CA LEU A 118 -14.57 19.78 -9.12
C LEU A 118 -14.80 19.32 -10.56
N PRO A 119 -13.82 18.76 -11.30
CA PRO A 119 -14.05 18.26 -12.66
C PRO A 119 -15.11 17.15 -12.72
N LEU A 120 -15.09 16.20 -11.78
CA LEU A 120 -16.10 15.14 -11.67
C LEU A 120 -17.50 15.75 -11.48
N LEU A 121 -17.64 16.65 -10.51
CA LEU A 121 -18.93 17.26 -10.16
C LEU A 121 -19.46 18.12 -11.31
N HIS A 122 -18.59 18.86 -11.99
CA HIS A 122 -18.97 19.70 -13.12
C HIS A 122 -19.37 18.87 -14.35
N ASN A 123 -18.57 17.86 -14.72
CA ASN A 123 -18.80 17.07 -15.92
C ASN A 123 -19.99 16.10 -15.81
N HIS A 124 -20.42 15.77 -14.60
CA HIS A 124 -21.46 14.79 -14.31
C HIS A 124 -22.62 15.34 -13.48
N ASP A 125 -22.78 16.66 -13.41
CA ASP A 125 -23.83 17.36 -12.67
C ASP A 125 -25.25 16.81 -12.94
N LYS A 126 -25.53 16.43 -14.19
CA LYS A 126 -26.84 15.90 -14.63
C LYS A 126 -27.04 14.42 -14.40
N SER A 127 -25.97 13.63 -14.31
CA SER A 127 -26.04 12.17 -14.18
C SER A 127 -25.76 11.68 -12.76
N LEU A 128 -24.91 12.38 -12.01
CA LEU A 128 -24.50 11.96 -10.68
C LEU A 128 -25.67 12.03 -9.70
N LYS A 129 -26.01 10.89 -9.11
CA LYS A 129 -27.11 10.76 -8.13
C LYS A 129 -26.61 10.48 -6.72
N LYS A 130 -25.44 9.82 -6.61
CA LYS A 130 -24.86 9.43 -5.33
C LYS A 130 -23.34 9.52 -5.40
N LEU A 131 -22.76 10.23 -4.44
CA LEU A 131 -21.32 10.29 -4.23
C LEU A 131 -21.05 9.74 -2.82
N VAL A 132 -20.21 8.71 -2.74
CA VAL A 132 -19.82 8.06 -1.48
C VAL A 132 -18.34 8.27 -1.28
N PHE A 133 -17.96 8.79 -0.13
CA PHE A 133 -16.57 8.97 0.25
C PHE A 133 -16.21 7.90 1.29
N ILE A 134 -15.22 7.09 0.96
CA ILE A 134 -14.58 6.12 1.85
C ILE A 134 -13.17 6.64 2.06
N GLY A 135 -12.78 6.81 3.31
CA GLY A 135 -11.47 7.35 3.64
C GLY A 135 -11.39 7.67 5.11
N ASP A 136 -10.17 7.89 5.55
CA ASP A 136 -9.88 8.18 6.95
C ASP A 136 -9.03 9.45 7.02
N ASP A 137 -9.63 10.56 7.45
CA ASP A 137 -8.94 11.83 7.72
C ASP A 137 -8.12 11.78 9.01
N LYS A 138 -8.41 10.78 9.86
CA LYS A 138 -7.90 10.58 11.21
C LYS A 138 -7.47 9.14 11.39
N GLN A 139 -6.33 8.82 10.77
CA GLN A 139 -5.57 7.60 11.04
C GLN A 139 -5.19 7.37 12.53
N LEU A 140 -5.53 8.29 13.44
CA LEU A 140 -5.63 8.02 14.87
C LEU A 140 -7.10 7.88 15.28
N TYR A 141 -7.55 6.64 15.42
CA TYR A 141 -8.90 6.25 15.79
C TYR A 141 -9.32 6.57 17.24
N GLN A 142 -8.55 7.39 17.97
CA GLN A 142 -8.84 7.79 19.37
C GLN A 142 -9.18 6.60 20.29
N GLY A 143 -8.49 5.47 20.13
CA GLY A 143 -8.74 4.25 20.92
C GLY A 143 -10.06 3.52 20.60
N ARG A 144 -10.74 3.88 19.51
CA ARG A 144 -12.02 3.26 19.10
C ARG A 144 -11.86 2.00 18.27
N LEU A 145 -10.65 1.67 17.82
CA LEU A 145 -10.39 0.39 17.15
C LEU A 145 -10.65 -0.76 18.13
N ARG A 146 -11.33 -1.79 17.63
CA ARG A 146 -11.55 -3.04 18.32
C ARG A 146 -10.85 -4.14 17.55
N SER A 147 -10.12 -5.00 18.25
CA SER A 147 -9.56 -6.20 17.65
C SER A 147 -10.66 -7.22 17.43
N GLU A 148 -10.76 -7.75 16.21
CA GLU A 148 -11.56 -8.94 15.88
C GLU A 148 -10.82 -10.24 16.31
N HIS A 149 -9.56 -10.13 16.73
CA HIS A 149 -8.74 -11.24 17.20
C HIS A 149 -8.68 -11.28 18.72
N SER A 150 -8.82 -12.50 19.28
CA SER A 150 -8.68 -12.76 20.72
C SER A 150 -7.23 -12.78 21.19
N ASP A 151 -6.28 -13.01 20.27
CA ASP A 151 -4.86 -13.04 20.60
C ASP A 151 -4.34 -11.63 20.90
N ARG A 152 -3.68 -11.51 22.06
CA ARG A 152 -3.04 -10.27 22.55
C ARG A 152 -1.56 -10.47 22.80
N ALA A 153 -1.00 -11.60 22.36
CA ALA A 153 0.39 -11.88 22.56
C ALA A 153 1.25 -10.82 21.88
N LEU A 154 2.18 -10.24 22.63
CA LEU A 154 3.14 -9.28 22.09
C LEU A 154 4.03 -9.91 21.00
N SER A 155 4.04 -11.25 20.86
CA SER A 155 4.78 -12.00 19.82
C SER A 155 4.41 -11.62 18.40
N SER A 156 3.21 -11.09 18.18
CA SER A 156 2.79 -10.63 16.86
C SER A 156 3.49 -9.34 16.43
N CYS A 157 4.18 -8.64 17.35
CA CYS A 157 4.97 -7.46 17.05
C CYS A 157 6.25 -7.37 17.87
N ARG A 158 7.40 -7.46 17.22
CA ARG A 158 8.73 -7.42 17.84
C ARG A 158 9.59 -6.30 17.31
N PHE A 159 10.34 -5.67 18.19
CA PHE A 159 11.45 -4.80 17.82
C PHE A 159 12.73 -5.61 17.74
N VAL A 160 13.63 -5.25 16.84
CA VAL A 160 14.96 -5.85 16.70
C VAL A 160 15.99 -4.75 16.91
N ASP A 161 16.77 -4.88 17.99
CA ASP A 161 17.76 -3.87 18.34
C ASP A 161 19.00 -3.99 17.45
N VAL A 162 19.31 -2.90 16.75
CA VAL A 162 20.51 -2.72 15.94
C VAL A 162 21.29 -1.53 16.51
N SER A 163 21.85 -1.73 17.71
CA SER A 163 22.54 -0.71 18.50
C SER A 163 23.73 -0.07 17.77
N GLU A 164 24.46 -0.84 16.96
CA GLU A 164 25.61 -0.35 16.18
C GLU A 164 25.22 0.21 14.80
N GLY A 165 23.94 0.19 14.44
CA GLY A 165 23.44 0.67 13.16
C GLY A 165 23.54 2.19 13.03
N ARG A 166 24.17 2.66 11.95
CA ARG A 166 24.25 4.08 11.63
C ARG A 166 23.66 4.38 10.27
N GLU A 167 22.78 5.39 10.26
CA GLU A 167 22.28 5.98 9.03
C GLU A 167 23.44 6.56 8.20
N THR A 168 23.45 6.30 6.90
CA THR A 168 24.39 6.88 5.93
C THR A 168 23.58 7.53 4.81
N LYS A 169 23.98 8.73 4.40
CA LYS A 169 23.35 9.42 3.28
C LYS A 169 23.79 8.80 1.95
N THR A 170 22.87 8.57 1.05
CA THR A 170 23.16 8.04 -0.30
C THR A 170 22.30 8.81 -1.30
N GLY A 171 22.96 9.64 -2.12
CA GLY A 171 22.27 10.66 -2.90
C GLY A 171 21.44 11.59 -2.01
N ASN A 172 20.14 11.66 -2.30
CA ASN A 172 19.17 12.47 -1.53
C ASN A 172 18.39 11.66 -0.49
N SER A 173 18.75 10.40 -0.26
CA SER A 173 18.06 9.49 0.66
C SER A 173 19.00 8.91 1.72
N TRP A 174 18.50 8.01 2.55
CA TRP A 174 19.23 7.41 3.68
C TRP A 174 19.14 5.89 3.63
N GLN A 175 20.19 5.24 4.11
CA GLN A 175 20.24 3.79 4.29
C GLN A 175 20.95 3.44 5.60
N ASN A 176 20.69 2.24 6.11
CA ASN A 176 21.36 1.67 7.27
C ASN A 176 21.67 0.21 6.96
N VAL A 177 22.94 -0.07 6.68
CA VAL A 177 23.40 -1.39 6.23
C VAL A 177 23.24 -2.44 7.33
N SER A 178 23.40 -2.07 8.60
CA SER A 178 23.24 -2.98 9.73
C SER A 178 21.77 -3.41 9.88
N GLU A 179 20.84 -2.46 9.81
CA GLU A 179 19.40 -2.79 9.80
C GLU A 179 19.03 -3.65 8.60
N ALA A 180 19.54 -3.31 7.41
CA ALA A 180 19.26 -4.08 6.19
C ALA A 180 19.68 -5.54 6.35
N ARG A 181 20.85 -5.81 6.95
CA ARG A 181 21.34 -7.18 7.20
C ARG A 181 20.44 -7.95 8.17
N GLU A 182 19.95 -7.32 9.23
CA GLU A 182 18.98 -7.96 10.13
C GLU A 182 17.64 -8.21 9.43
N ALA A 183 17.21 -7.31 8.56
CA ALA A 183 15.99 -7.48 7.79
C ALA A 183 16.03 -8.71 6.89
N ILE A 184 17.18 -8.94 6.23
CA ILE A 184 17.41 -10.12 5.41
C ILE A 184 17.46 -11.40 6.25
N ARG A 185 17.99 -11.35 7.47
CA ARG A 185 17.96 -12.52 8.38
C ARG A 185 16.53 -12.93 8.71
N ILE A 186 15.68 -11.97 9.08
CA ILE A 186 14.27 -12.24 9.37
C ILE A 186 13.55 -12.75 8.12
N ALA A 187 13.78 -12.11 6.96
CA ALA A 187 13.22 -12.56 5.69
C ALA A 187 13.61 -14.00 5.35
N ALA A 188 14.86 -14.39 5.60
CA ALA A 188 15.33 -15.76 5.40
C ALA A 188 14.60 -16.76 6.32
N ILE A 189 14.35 -16.39 7.59
CA ILE A 189 13.60 -17.24 8.53
C ILE A 189 12.15 -17.38 8.08
N CYS A 190 11.48 -16.28 7.70
CA CYS A 190 10.12 -16.33 7.15
C CYS A 190 10.07 -17.24 5.91
N GLN A 191 11.01 -17.07 4.97
CA GLN A 191 11.09 -17.89 3.77
C GLN A 191 11.28 -19.38 4.11
N ALA A 192 12.19 -19.72 5.02
CA ALA A 192 12.43 -21.10 5.45
C ALA A 192 11.20 -21.73 6.12
N ARG A 193 10.32 -20.91 6.71
CA ARG A 193 9.05 -21.33 7.31
C ARG A 193 7.88 -21.35 6.34
N GLY A 194 8.09 -21.00 5.07
CA GLY A 194 7.01 -20.84 4.09
C GLY A 194 6.04 -19.69 4.43
N GLN A 195 6.50 -18.70 5.21
CA GLN A 195 5.70 -17.56 5.63
C GLN A 195 5.84 -16.41 4.62
N ALA A 196 4.71 -15.90 4.14
CA ALA A 196 4.69 -14.73 3.27
C ALA A 196 5.20 -13.50 4.04
N PHE A 197 6.06 -12.72 3.40
CA PHE A 197 6.65 -11.52 3.98
C PHE A 197 6.81 -10.40 2.95
N ARG A 198 6.80 -9.16 3.45
CA ARG A 198 7.15 -7.92 2.74
C ARG A 198 8.08 -7.07 3.60
N LEU A 199 8.99 -6.38 2.95
CA LEU A 199 9.93 -5.42 3.54
C LEU A 199 9.45 -4.01 3.24
N ILE A 200 9.33 -3.19 4.29
CA ILE A 200 8.91 -1.79 4.19
C ILE A 200 9.98 -0.92 4.80
N THR A 201 10.30 0.19 4.12
CA THR A 201 11.22 1.19 4.67
C THR A 201 10.85 2.59 4.21
N PRO A 202 11.07 3.64 5.01
CA PRO A 202 10.71 4.99 4.61
C PRO A 202 11.59 5.61 3.51
N TYR A 203 12.71 5.00 3.18
CA TYR A 203 13.77 5.62 2.37
C TYR A 203 14.12 4.77 1.14
N ASP A 204 14.03 5.35 -0.06
CA ASP A 204 14.30 4.62 -1.31
C ASP A 204 15.72 4.05 -1.42
N ALA A 205 16.73 4.71 -0.83
CA ALA A 205 18.08 4.14 -0.80
C ALA A 205 18.10 2.82 0.01
N GLN A 206 17.40 2.77 1.15
CA GLN A 206 17.25 1.54 1.91
C GLN A 206 16.43 0.50 1.14
N ARG A 207 15.36 0.89 0.44
CA ARG A 207 14.55 -0.03 -0.37
C ARG A 207 15.42 -0.74 -1.42
N GLY A 208 16.20 0.03 -2.18
CA GLY A 208 17.12 -0.52 -3.18
C GLY A 208 18.21 -1.40 -2.56
N LEU A 209 18.74 -1.03 -1.39
CA LEU A 209 19.70 -1.86 -0.65
C LEU A 209 19.09 -3.20 -0.22
N LEU A 210 17.88 -3.20 0.33
CA LEU A 210 17.18 -4.42 0.76
C LEU A 210 16.95 -5.37 -0.42
N GLU A 211 16.46 -4.84 -1.54
CA GLU A 211 16.23 -5.62 -2.76
C GLU A 211 17.53 -6.25 -3.29
N LYS A 212 18.62 -5.47 -3.33
CA LYS A 212 19.95 -5.97 -3.71
C LYS A 212 20.42 -7.10 -2.79
N LEU A 213 20.19 -6.97 -1.48
CA LEU A 213 20.62 -7.98 -0.50
C LEU A 213 19.75 -9.24 -0.53
N LEU A 214 18.44 -9.13 -0.78
CA LEU A 214 17.58 -10.31 -1.02
C LEU A 214 18.11 -11.12 -2.20
N LYS A 215 18.36 -10.44 -3.33
CA LYS A 215 18.88 -11.06 -4.55
C LYS A 215 20.25 -11.72 -4.30
N ALA A 216 21.16 -11.04 -3.61
CA ALA A 216 22.46 -11.58 -3.27
C ALA A 216 22.39 -12.78 -2.31
N SER A 217 21.33 -12.87 -1.51
CA SER A 217 21.11 -13.98 -0.56
C SER A 217 20.31 -15.13 -1.15
N GLY A 218 19.99 -15.10 -2.45
CA GLY A 218 19.17 -16.13 -3.10
C GLY A 218 17.72 -16.18 -2.62
N LEU A 219 17.23 -15.12 -1.98
CA LEU A 219 15.84 -15.01 -1.52
C LEU A 219 14.96 -14.40 -2.61
N PRO A 220 13.63 -14.65 -2.59
CA PRO A 220 12.69 -13.91 -3.43
C PRO A 220 12.88 -12.41 -3.22
N TRP A 221 13.04 -11.66 -4.30
CA TRP A 221 13.32 -10.22 -4.24
C TRP A 221 12.29 -9.40 -5.03
N GLN A 222 11.73 -9.98 -6.10
CA GLN A 222 10.65 -9.37 -6.85
C GLN A 222 9.44 -9.20 -5.95
N ASP A 223 8.85 -8.00 -5.98
CA ASP A 223 7.64 -7.72 -5.23
C ASP A 223 7.82 -7.98 -3.72
N LYS A 224 8.99 -7.64 -3.16
CA LYS A 224 9.28 -7.81 -1.72
C LYS A 224 9.61 -6.52 -0.98
N CYS A 225 10.17 -5.51 -1.64
CA CYS A 225 10.69 -4.29 -0.99
C CYS A 225 9.93 -3.04 -1.43
N PHE A 226 9.35 -2.33 -0.46
CA PHE A 226 8.51 -1.16 -0.72
C PHE A 226 8.92 0.04 0.13
N ASN A 227 8.63 1.23 -0.38
CA ASN A 227 8.56 2.40 0.47
C ASN A 227 7.14 2.53 1.05
N VAL A 228 6.96 3.34 2.09
CA VAL A 228 5.68 3.41 2.81
C VAL A 228 4.54 3.88 1.89
N ASP A 229 4.80 4.84 1.02
CA ASP A 229 3.78 5.41 0.14
C ASP A 229 3.36 4.40 -0.93
N SER A 230 4.31 3.65 -1.52
CA SER A 230 4.00 2.63 -2.52
C SER A 230 3.34 1.38 -1.95
N PHE A 231 3.50 1.11 -0.65
CA PHE A 231 2.83 0.01 0.03
C PHE A 231 1.47 0.37 0.62
N GLN A 232 1.02 1.61 0.48
CA GLN A 232 -0.26 2.03 1.02
C GLN A 232 -1.43 1.21 0.43
N GLY A 233 -2.40 0.86 1.27
CA GLY A 233 -3.55 0.03 0.89
C GLY A 233 -3.26 -1.46 0.71
N ASN A 234 -1.97 -1.85 0.68
CA ASN A 234 -1.53 -3.24 0.70
C ASN A 234 -1.33 -3.72 2.14
N GLU A 235 -1.36 -5.03 2.32
CA GLU A 235 -1.15 -5.71 3.60
C GLU A 235 -0.44 -7.05 3.35
N GLU A 236 0.28 -7.54 4.35
CA GLU A 236 0.95 -8.85 4.30
C GLU A 236 0.85 -9.57 5.65
N ASP A 237 0.90 -10.90 5.62
CA ASP A 237 0.98 -11.73 6.82
C ASP A 237 2.15 -11.31 7.71
N ASN A 238 3.35 -11.20 7.15
CA ASN A 238 4.52 -10.73 7.88
C ASN A 238 5.12 -9.46 7.27
N VAL A 239 5.29 -8.42 8.07
CA VAL A 239 5.86 -7.14 7.65
C VAL A 239 7.16 -6.88 8.41
N ILE A 240 8.24 -6.71 7.66
CA ILE A 240 9.58 -6.42 8.19
C ILE A 240 9.90 -4.96 7.88
N ILE A 241 10.07 -4.14 8.91
CA ILE A 241 10.25 -2.69 8.80
C ILE A 241 11.68 -2.33 9.13
N SER A 242 12.36 -1.58 8.25
CA SER A 242 13.64 -0.93 8.58
C SER A 242 13.44 0.58 8.70
N CYS A 243 13.67 1.11 9.90
CA CYS A 243 13.46 2.52 10.24
C CYS A 243 14.55 3.45 9.72
N VAL A 244 15.75 2.91 9.47
CA VAL A 244 16.95 3.53 8.93
C VAL A 244 17.60 4.54 9.86
N ARG A 245 16.80 5.46 10.41
CA ARG A 245 17.30 6.58 11.19
C ARG A 245 17.75 6.14 12.57
N SER A 246 18.90 6.64 12.98
CA SER A 246 19.45 6.47 14.32
C SER A 246 19.95 7.77 14.96
N GLN A 247 19.97 8.89 14.23
CA GLN A 247 20.47 10.18 14.75
C GLN A 247 19.47 11.33 14.68
N LYS A 248 18.48 11.30 13.79
CA LYS A 248 17.40 12.30 13.75
C LYS A 248 16.08 11.61 13.51
N ILE A 249 15.01 12.19 14.04
CA ILE A 249 13.66 11.61 13.95
C ILE A 249 13.22 11.30 12.52
N GLY A 250 13.60 12.13 11.54
CA GLY A 250 13.34 11.89 10.13
C GLY A 250 11.86 11.59 9.85
N PHE A 251 11.61 10.49 9.16
CA PHE A 251 10.28 10.05 8.75
C PHE A 251 9.32 9.81 9.92
N LEU A 252 9.83 9.37 11.08
CA LEU A 252 9.01 9.07 12.27
C LEU A 252 8.34 10.32 12.87
N SER A 253 8.68 11.52 12.40
CA SER A 253 7.97 12.76 12.75
C SER A 253 6.59 12.85 12.08
N ASN A 254 6.38 12.15 10.97
CA ASN A 254 5.10 12.11 10.28
C ASN A 254 4.22 11.01 10.88
N LEU A 255 3.29 11.43 11.73
CA LEU A 255 2.37 10.54 12.43
C LEU A 255 1.49 9.72 11.48
N ARG A 256 0.96 10.33 10.41
CA ARG A 256 0.10 9.65 9.43
C ARG A 256 0.88 8.55 8.71
N ARG A 257 2.03 8.87 8.12
CA ARG A 257 2.83 7.89 7.38
C ARG A 257 3.37 6.79 8.29
N THR A 258 3.70 7.11 9.55
CA THR A 258 4.08 6.08 10.54
C THR A 258 2.91 5.16 10.87
N ASN A 259 1.69 5.69 11.00
CA ASN A 259 0.50 4.88 11.22
C ASN A 259 0.18 3.98 10.02
N VAL A 260 0.30 4.49 8.79
CA VAL A 260 0.23 3.66 7.58
C VAL A 260 1.21 2.50 7.69
N MET A 261 2.50 2.79 7.92
CA MET A 261 3.55 1.77 8.00
C MET A 261 3.28 0.69 9.05
N LEU A 262 2.77 1.05 10.23
CA LEU A 262 2.49 0.14 11.34
C LEU A 262 1.18 -0.68 11.19
N SER A 263 0.29 -0.28 10.27
CA SER A 263 -1.00 -0.93 10.03
C SER A 263 -1.00 -1.89 8.83
N ARG A 264 0.18 -2.28 8.34
CA ARG A 264 0.34 -3.12 7.14
C ARG A 264 0.35 -4.62 7.43
N CYS A 265 0.52 -4.99 8.70
CA CYS A 265 0.73 -6.37 9.13
C CYS A 265 -0.58 -7.07 9.50
N LYS A 266 -0.76 -8.32 9.07
CA LYS A 266 -1.87 -9.18 9.49
C LYS A 266 -1.52 -10.15 10.62
N ARG A 267 -0.27 -10.64 10.68
CA ARG A 267 0.16 -11.69 11.64
C ARG A 267 1.42 -11.34 12.43
N GLY A 268 2.53 -11.05 11.75
CA GLY A 268 3.84 -10.82 12.39
C GLY A 268 4.54 -9.55 11.92
N MET A 269 4.82 -8.61 12.81
CA MET A 269 5.54 -7.38 12.51
C MET A 269 6.92 -7.34 13.19
N PHE A 270 7.96 -7.04 12.41
CA PHE A 270 9.33 -6.93 12.91
C PHE A 270 9.88 -5.55 12.62
N VAL A 271 10.09 -4.74 13.66
CA VAL A 271 10.59 -3.36 13.54
C VAL A 271 12.07 -3.31 13.87
N ILE A 272 12.90 -3.06 12.86
CA ILE A 272 14.36 -3.08 12.95
C ILE A 272 14.85 -1.64 13.09
N THR A 273 15.50 -1.37 14.21
CA THR A 273 15.87 -0.01 14.62
C THR A 273 16.86 -0.04 15.78
N SER A 274 17.35 1.12 16.21
CA SER A 274 18.12 1.24 17.44
C SER A 274 17.19 1.47 18.64
N LYS A 275 17.34 0.65 19.68
CA LYS A 275 16.63 0.82 20.97
C LYS A 275 16.95 2.16 21.61
N GLN A 276 18.23 2.54 21.60
CA GLN A 276 18.67 3.84 22.10
C GLN A 276 18.02 4.99 21.34
N PHE A 277 17.87 4.87 20.02
CA PHE A 277 17.22 5.89 19.21
C PHE A 277 15.73 6.05 19.56
N LEU A 278 15.00 4.94 19.69
CA LEU A 278 13.58 4.96 20.04
C LEU A 278 13.31 5.43 21.48
N HIS A 279 14.19 5.12 22.43
CA HIS A 279 14.06 5.62 23.81
C HIS A 279 14.62 7.03 24.01
N GLY A 280 15.44 7.52 23.06
CA GLY A 280 16.00 8.87 23.08
C GLY A 280 15.30 9.80 22.10
N ILE A 281 15.96 10.06 20.97
CA ILE A 281 15.58 11.09 19.99
C ILE A 281 14.18 10.88 19.43
N ALA A 282 13.74 9.62 19.24
CA ALA A 282 12.45 9.29 18.68
C ALA A 282 11.40 8.88 19.74
N SER A 283 11.66 9.10 21.04
CA SER A 283 10.77 8.72 22.15
C SER A 283 9.34 9.28 22.05
N SER A 284 9.20 10.51 21.55
CA SER A 284 7.89 11.15 21.37
C SER A 284 7.13 10.69 20.12
N SER A 285 7.79 9.99 19.20
CA SER A 285 7.15 9.43 18.00
C SER A 285 6.19 8.29 18.35
N LEU A 286 5.26 7.97 17.45
CA LEU A 286 4.34 6.84 17.63
C LEU A 286 5.10 5.53 17.89
N MET A 287 6.18 5.31 17.14
CA MET A 287 7.01 4.11 17.28
C MET A 287 7.82 4.09 18.58
N GLY A 288 8.31 5.25 19.05
CA GLY A 288 8.98 5.36 20.35
C GLY A 288 8.05 5.06 21.52
N LYS A 289 6.82 5.59 21.49
CA LYS A 289 5.79 5.29 22.48
C LYS A 289 5.41 3.81 22.48
N MET A 290 5.26 3.22 21.30
CA MET A 290 4.98 1.79 21.15
C MET A 290 6.10 0.91 21.70
N ALA A 291 7.36 1.26 21.45
CA ALA A 291 8.52 0.54 22.00
C ALA A 291 8.59 0.64 23.54
N ALA A 292 8.25 1.80 24.11
CA ALA A 292 8.19 1.98 25.56
C ALA A 292 7.09 1.13 26.20
N GLU A 293 5.90 1.06 25.58
CA GLU A 293 4.78 0.24 26.04
C GLU A 293 5.09 -1.26 25.99
N TRP A 294 5.83 -1.71 24.97
CA TRP A 294 6.22 -3.12 24.82
C TRP A 294 7.27 -3.59 25.83
N GLY A 295 7.95 -2.65 26.50
CA GLY A 295 9.02 -2.94 27.45
C GLY A 295 10.15 -3.77 26.83
N ASP A 296 10.97 -4.40 27.67
CA ASP A 296 12.10 -5.20 27.20
C ASP A 296 11.69 -6.50 26.51
N GLU A 297 10.54 -7.07 26.86
CA GLU A 297 10.01 -8.30 26.28
C GLU A 297 9.60 -8.14 24.81
N GLY A 298 9.34 -6.91 24.37
CA GLY A 298 9.08 -6.59 22.97
C GLY A 298 10.31 -6.61 22.08
N TRP A 299 11.52 -6.68 22.63
CA TRP A 299 12.77 -6.63 21.88
C TRP A 299 13.38 -8.01 21.69
N LEU A 300 13.71 -8.34 20.44
CA LEU A 300 14.52 -9.50 20.07
C LEU A 300 15.99 -9.10 19.98
N SER A 301 16.81 -9.89 20.65
CA SER A 301 18.26 -9.87 20.45
C SER A 301 18.64 -10.62 19.17
N ARG A 302 19.80 -10.27 18.61
CA ARG A 302 20.37 -11.01 17.48
C ARG A 302 20.54 -12.51 17.77
N ARG A 303 20.88 -12.88 19.01
CA ARG A 303 21.01 -14.27 19.42
C ARG A 303 19.69 -15.03 19.27
N GLN A 304 18.58 -14.44 19.71
CA GLN A 304 17.24 -15.04 19.58
C GLN A 304 16.87 -15.24 18.10
N ILE A 305 17.11 -14.24 17.26
CA ILE A 305 16.85 -14.34 15.82
C ILE A 305 17.69 -15.46 15.18
N LEU A 306 18.97 -15.58 15.54
CA LEU A 306 19.84 -16.66 15.04
C LEU A 306 19.39 -18.05 15.50
N GLN A 307 18.68 -18.15 16.61
CA GLN A 307 18.03 -19.38 17.08
C GLN A 307 16.66 -19.62 16.44
N GLY A 308 16.25 -18.76 15.50
CA GLY A 308 14.97 -18.82 14.82
C GLY A 308 13.80 -18.25 15.64
N VAL A 309 14.05 -17.59 16.77
CA VAL A 309 12.95 -16.95 17.51
C VAL A 309 12.49 -15.73 16.73
N LEU A 310 11.20 -15.74 16.37
CA LEU A 310 10.45 -14.62 15.80
C LEU A 310 9.28 -14.32 16.73
#